data_AF-A0A3C1FIR7-F1
#
_entry.id   AF-A0A3C1FIR7-F1
#
_cell.length_a   1.000
_cell.length_b   1.000
_cell.length_c   1.000
_cell.angle_alpha   90.00
_cell.angle_beta   90.00
_cell.angle_gamma   90.00
#
_symmetry.space_group_name_H-M   'P 1'
#
loop_
_entity.id
_entity.type
_entity.pdbx_description
1 polymer ?
#
loop_
_entity_poly.entity_id
_entity_poly.type
_entity_poly.pdbx_seq_one_letter_code
_entity_poly.pdbx_strand_id
1 'polypeptide(L)' 'SLLDPQAEEIACLIDINCNKQGRFVPVTGHPVVDARTAVTRYGVRTAIVMNPNYRDEIAAALDTEGLQITLIDETEVRP' A
#
# COMPACT_ATOMS: atom_id res chain seq x y z
N SER A 1 9.22 -4.76 -10.04
CA SER A 1 7.79 -5.08 -10.02
C SER A 1 7.30 -4.90 -11.44
N LEU A 2 6.60 -5.88 -12.00
CA LEU A 2 6.16 -5.85 -13.40
C LEU A 2 5.11 -4.76 -13.68
N LEU A 3 4.58 -4.13 -12.64
CA LEU A 3 3.48 -3.18 -12.68
C LEU A 3 3.91 -1.73 -12.94
N ASP A 4 5.14 -1.36 -12.56
CA ASP A 4 5.66 -0.01 -12.77
C ASP A 4 7.19 -0.07 -12.93
N PRO A 5 7.67 -0.31 -14.16
CA PRO A 5 9.10 -0.45 -14.42
C PRO A 5 9.86 0.88 -14.34
N GLN A 6 9.15 2.02 -14.40
CA GLN A 6 9.75 3.36 -14.39
C GLN A 6 9.60 4.08 -13.04
N ALA A 7 8.85 3.49 -12.09
CA ALA A 7 8.56 4.06 -10.76
C ALA A 7 7.79 5.38 -10.81
N GLU A 8 6.95 5.57 -11.84
CA GLU A 8 6.20 6.81 -12.06
C GLU A 8 4.74 6.73 -11.57
N GLU A 9 4.20 5.52 -11.41
CA GLU A 9 2.78 5.30 -11.10
C GLU A 9 2.56 4.81 -9.66
N ILE A 10 3.53 4.09 -9.07
CA ILE A 10 3.42 3.54 -7.71
C ILE A 10 4.30 4.33 -6.73
N ALA A 11 3.66 5.19 -5.93
CA ALA A 11 4.37 6.06 -4.98
C ALA A 11 5.13 5.29 -3.87
N CYS A 12 4.56 4.20 -3.35
CA CYS A 12 5.20 3.36 -2.33
C CYS A 12 4.49 2.01 -2.19
N LEU A 13 5.12 1.07 -1.46
CA LEU A 13 4.50 -0.18 -1.03
C LEU A 13 4.20 -0.13 0.46
N ILE A 14 3.01 -0.59 0.84
CA ILE A 14 2.56 -0.69 2.22
C ILE A 14 2.49 -2.16 2.60
N ASP A 15 3.18 -2.57 3.67
CA ASP A 15 3.09 -3.94 4.20
C ASP A 15 2.78 -3.88 5.70
N ILE A 16 1.70 -4.58 6.09
CA ILE A 16 1.22 -4.66 7.48
C ILE A 16 2.12 -5.55 8.37
N ASN A 17 2.95 -6.41 7.78
CA ASN A 17 3.86 -7.24 8.53
C ASN A 17 5.04 -6.41 9.05
N CYS A 18 5.02 -6.12 10.36
CA CYS A 18 6.05 -5.34 11.06
C CYS A 18 7.47 -5.86 10.81
N ASN A 19 7.64 -7.17 10.56
CA ASN A 19 8.95 -7.77 10.28
C ASN A 19 9.58 -7.34 8.93
N LYS A 20 8.79 -6.73 8.06
CA LYS A 20 9.23 -6.21 6.75
C LYS A 20 9.37 -4.68 6.72
N GLN A 21 8.93 -3.98 7.76
CA GLN A 21 9.07 -2.52 7.84
C GLN A 21 10.55 -2.14 7.96
N GLY A 22 10.99 -1.16 7.16
CA GLY A 22 12.40 -0.75 7.08
C GLY A 22 13.26 -1.58 6.11
N ARG A 23 12.66 -2.45 5.28
CA ARG A 23 13.35 -3.19 4.21
C ARG A 23 12.88 -2.69 2.83
N PHE A 24 13.77 -2.75 1.84
CA PHE A 24 13.46 -2.42 0.45
C PHE A 24 12.85 -3.63 -0.27
N VAL A 25 11.86 -3.41 -1.14
CA VAL A 25 11.35 -4.48 -2.01
C VAL A 25 12.44 -4.90 -3.01
N PRO A 26 12.78 -6.20 -3.11
CA PRO A 26 13.73 -6.66 -4.11
C PRO A 26 13.25 -6.24 -5.51
N VAL A 27 14.18 -5.91 -6.40
CA VAL A 27 13.97 -5.54 -7.83
C VAL A 27 13.73 -4.06 -8.12
N THR A 28 13.08 -3.24 -7.27
CA THR A 28 12.76 -1.83 -7.65
C THR A 28 13.18 -0.72 -6.69
N GLY A 29 13.60 -1.05 -5.46
CA GLY A 29 14.09 -0.02 -4.52
C GLY A 29 13.01 0.87 -3.88
N HIS A 30 11.71 0.63 -4.14
CA HIS A 30 10.64 1.32 -3.45
C HIS A 30 10.66 1.03 -1.94
N PRO A 31 10.50 2.04 -1.07
CA PRO A 31 10.46 1.85 0.37
C PRO A 31 9.17 1.14 0.77
N VAL A 32 9.29 0.09 1.59
CA VAL A 32 8.16 -0.49 2.32
C VAL A 32 7.91 0.35 3.55
N VAL A 33 6.77 1.03 3.59
CA VAL A 33 6.39 1.95 4.66
C VAL A 33 5.11 1.49 5.34
N ASP A 34 4.88 1.96 6.57
CA ASP A 34 3.57 1.84 7.20
C ASP A 34 2.54 2.77 6.56
N ALA A 35 1.25 2.52 6.82
CA ALA A 35 0.15 3.29 6.22
C ALA A 35 0.17 4.78 6.60
N ARG A 36 0.61 5.12 7.82
CA ARG A 36 0.69 6.50 8.29
C ARG A 36 1.77 7.27 7.55
N THR A 37 2.94 6.67 7.34
CA THR A 37 4.01 7.23 6.54
C THR A 37 3.56 7.41 5.09
N ALA A 38 2.83 6.44 4.50
CA ALA A 38 2.27 6.57 3.16
C ALA A 38 1.36 7.81 3.03
N VAL A 39 0.45 8.04 3.99
CA VAL A 39 -0.44 9.20 3.99
C VAL A 39 0.32 10.51 4.24
N THR A 40 1.17 10.55 5.26
CA THR A 40 1.79 11.81 5.72
C THR A 40 2.95 12.28 4.85
N ARG A 41 3.78 11.35 4.34
CA ARG A 41 4.97 11.67 3.56
C ARG A 41 4.73 11.63 2.06
N TYR A 42 3.91 10.70 1.59
CA TYR A 42 3.68 10.47 0.16
C TYR A 42 2.29 10.95 -0.30
N GLY A 43 1.42 11.40 0.62
CA GLY A 43 0.09 11.90 0.28
C GLY A 43 -0.85 10.82 -0.25
N VAL A 44 -0.57 9.54 0.02
CA VAL A 44 -1.36 8.42 -0.50
C VAL A 44 -2.80 8.50 0.01
N ARG A 45 -3.75 8.47 -0.92
CA ARG A 45 -5.19 8.42 -0.65
C ARG A 45 -5.88 7.18 -1.18
N THR A 46 -5.24 6.46 -2.09
CA THR A 46 -5.77 5.24 -2.68
C THR A 46 -4.68 4.18 -2.64
N ALA A 47 -5.02 2.97 -2.21
CA ALA A 47 -4.11 1.84 -2.16
C ALA A 47 -4.74 0.63 -2.85
N ILE A 48 -3.94 -0.05 -3.66
CA ILE A 48 -4.32 -1.31 -4.29
C ILE A 48 -4.06 -2.44 -3.31
N VAL A 49 -5.11 -3.19 -2.97
CA VAL A 49 -5.00 -4.40 -2.15
C VAL A 49 -4.53 -5.54 -3.04
N MET A 50 -3.25 -5.89 -2.93
CA MET A 50 -2.64 -6.97 -3.72
C MET A 50 -3.07 -8.38 -3.31
N ASN A 51 -3.66 -8.54 -2.12
CA ASN A 51 -4.20 -9.81 -1.66
C ASN A 51 -5.54 -9.57 -0.96
N PRO A 52 -6.68 -9.88 -1.62
CA PRO A 52 -8.00 -9.55 -1.10
C PRO A 52 -8.33 -10.24 0.23
N ASN A 53 -7.66 -11.35 0.56
CA ASN A 53 -7.84 -12.04 1.85
C ASN A 53 -7.52 -11.15 3.07
N TYR A 54 -6.74 -10.08 2.89
CA TYR A 54 -6.36 -9.16 3.96
C TYR A 54 -7.16 -7.85 3.95
N ARG A 55 -8.13 -7.68 3.03
CA ARG A 55 -8.84 -6.40 2.84
C ARG A 55 -9.50 -5.90 4.13
N ASP A 56 -10.21 -6.78 4.83
CA ASP A 56 -10.95 -6.43 6.05
C ASP A 56 -10.00 -6.09 7.21
N GLU A 57 -8.91 -6.84 7.36
CA GLU A 57 -7.88 -6.57 8.37
C GLU A 57 -7.17 -5.24 8.10
N ILE A 58 -6.85 -4.95 6.83
CA ILE A 58 -6.24 -3.68 6.43
C ILE A 58 -7.22 -2.52 6.71
N ALA A 59 -8.48 -2.66 6.34
CA ALA A 59 -9.50 -1.64 6.59
C ALA A 59 -9.66 -1.36 8.10
N ALA A 60 -9.72 -2.41 8.93
CA ALA A 60 -9.81 -2.27 10.38
C ALA A 60 -8.57 -1.58 10.99
N ALA A 61 -7.37 -1.90 10.48
CA ALA A 61 -6.14 -1.25 10.91
C ALA A 61 -6.12 0.23 10.56
N LEU A 62 -6.53 0.59 9.33
CA LEU A 62 -6.63 1.98 8.89
C LEU A 62 -7.62 2.79 9.73
N ASP A 63 -8.79 2.21 10.03
CA ASP A 63 -9.81 2.85 10.86
C ASP A 63 -9.32 3.06 12.30
N THR A 64 -8.69 2.05 12.90
CA THR A 64 -8.07 2.13 14.23
C THR A 64 -7.02 3.24 14.29
N GLU A 65 -6.29 3.46 13.20
CA GLU A 65 -5.26 4.49 13.07
C GLU A 65 -5.81 5.87 12.64
N GLY A 66 -7.11 5.97 12.33
CA GLY A 66 -7.76 7.19 11.84
C GLY A 66 -7.30 7.61 10.44
N LEU A 67 -6.84 6.67 9.62
CA LEU A 67 -6.28 6.93 8.29
C LEU A 67 -7.35 6.80 7.21
N GLN A 68 -7.46 7.84 6.37
CA GLN A 68 -8.41 7.88 5.27
C GLN A 68 -7.72 7.45 3.97
N ILE A 69 -7.77 6.15 3.66
CA ILE A 69 -7.25 5.56 2.42
C ILE A 69 -8.38 4.74 1.77
N THR A 70 -8.67 5.01 0.50
CA THR A 70 -9.55 4.18 -0.32
C THR A 70 -8.81 2.93 -0.74
N LEU A 71 -9.34 1.77 -0.36
CA LEU A 71 -8.83 0.47 -0.79
C LEU A 71 -9.54 0.08 -2.09
N ILE A 72 -8.76 -0.22 -3.13
CA ILE A 72 -9.26 -0.79 -4.39
C ILE A 72 -8.64 -2.16 -4.60
N ASP A 73 -9.39 -3.07 -5.21
CA ASP A 73 -8.92 -4.40 -5.59
C ASP A 73 -9.33 -4.75 -7.02
N GLU A 74 -8.92 -5.92 -7.51
CA GLU A 74 -9.18 -6.41 -8.86
C GLU A 74 -10.68 -6.54 -9.21
N THR A 75 -11.58 -6.54 -8.21
CA THR A 75 -13.03 -6.54 -8.45
C THR A 75 -13.59 -5.13 -8.68
N GLU A 76 -12.91 -4.12 -8.15
CA GLU A 76 -13.25 -2.69 -8.27
C GLU A 76 -12.52 -2.00 -9.44
N VAL A 77 -11.40 -2.57 -9.91
CA VAL A 77 -10.71 -2.15 -11.14
C VAL A 77 -11.38 -2.83 -12.35
N ARG A 78 -12.60 -2.40 -12.69
CA ARG A 78 -13.18 -2.65 -14.03
C ARG A 78 -13.29 -1.33 -14.77
N PRO A 79 -12.88 -1.27 -16.06
CA PRO A 79 -13.02 -0.06 -16.88
C PRO A 79 -14.48 0.34 -17.10
#